data_AF-A0A1Y3S9L7-F1
#
_entry.id   AF-A0A1Y3S9L7-F1
#
_cell.length_a   1.000
_cell.length_b   1.000
_cell.length_c   1.000
_cell.angle_alpha   90.00
_cell.angle_beta   90.00
_cell.angle_gamma   90.00
#
_symmetry.space_group_name_H-M   'P 1'
#
loop_
_entity.id
_entity.type
_entity.pdbx_description
1 polymer ?
#
loop_
_entity_poly.entity_id
_entity_poly.type
_entity_poly.pdbx_seq_one_letter_code
_entity_poly.pdbx_strand_id
1 'polypeptide(L)' 'MWRDVSAKKKDMFARHGVAMLNLKQVAQEFGCKDERTAKKELEALAVPGISVGRRVLYEVDVLAKALVARRGMN' A
#
# COMPACT_ATOMS: atom_id res chain seq x y z
N MET A 1 -14.30 9.10 -4.22
CA MET A 1 -12.97 8.80 -4.77
C MET A 1 -11.84 9.57 -4.07
N TRP A 2 -11.72 10.90 -4.19
CA TRP A 2 -10.63 11.66 -3.52
C TRP A 2 -10.74 11.71 -1.98
N ARG A 3 -11.97 11.78 -1.45
CA ARG A 3 -12.22 11.72 0.01
C ARG A 3 -11.84 10.35 0.59
N ASP A 4 -12.12 9.27 -0.14
CA ASP A 4 -11.80 7.89 0.27
C ASP A 4 -10.29 7.64 0.29
N VAL A 5 -9.55 8.14 -0.70
CA VAL A 5 -8.08 8.05 -0.72
C VAL A 5 -7.48 8.83 0.45
N SER A 6 -7.99 10.04 0.73
CA SER A 6 -7.50 10.86 1.84
C SER A 6 -7.78 10.22 3.20
N ALA A 7 -8.96 9.62 3.37
CA ALA A 7 -9.30 8.88 4.58
C ALA A 7 -8.40 7.65 4.75
N LYS A 8 -8.23 6.84 3.69
CA LYS A 8 -7.37 5.65 3.73
C LYS A 8 -5.90 6.02 3.99
N LYS A 9 -5.40 7.11 3.42
CA LYS A 9 -4.05 7.63 3.69
C LYS A 9 -3.88 8.04 5.15
N LYS A 10 -4.83 8.79 5.72
CA LYS A 10 -4.80 9.18 7.15
C LYS A 10 -4.80 7.95 8.05
N ASP A 11 -5.62 6.96 7.75
CA ASP A 11 -5.70 5.70 8.46
C ASP A 11 -4.39 4.89 8.41
N MET A 12 -3.76 4.80 7.24
CA MET A 12 -2.48 4.10 7.08
C MET A 12 -1.35 4.84 7.79
N PHE A 13 -1.34 6.17 7.71
CA PHE A 13 -0.37 7.00 8.42
C PHE A 13 -0.56 6.93 9.94
N ALA A 14 -1.81 6.94 10.43
CA ALA A 14 -2.10 6.78 11.87
C ALA A 14 -1.65 5.42 12.42
N ARG A 15 -1.72 4.36 11.61
CA ARG A 15 -1.29 3.00 11.99
C ARG A 15 0.22 2.82 12.02
N HIS A 16 0.93 3.32 11.01
CA HIS A 16 2.36 3.03 10.84
C HIS A 16 3.28 4.22 11.17
N GLY A 17 2.76 5.44 11.24
CA GLY A 17 3.51 6.67 11.52
C GLY A 17 4.49 7.08 10.41
N VAL A 18 4.48 6.40 9.26
CA VAL A 18 5.46 6.59 8.18
C VAL A 18 4.78 6.79 6.83
N ALA A 19 5.43 7.56 5.94
CA ALA A 19 4.94 7.83 4.60
C ALA A 19 5.24 6.69 3.60
N MET A 20 6.12 5.75 3.96
CA MET A 20 6.52 4.62 3.13
C MET A 20 6.49 3.32 3.94
N LEU A 21 5.91 2.26 3.36
CA LEU A 21 5.75 0.96 3.98
C LEU A 21 6.69 -0.08 3.34
N ASN A 22 7.23 -0.98 4.15
CA ASN A 22 7.90 -2.18 3.64
C ASN A 22 6.88 -3.28 3.27
N LEU A 23 7.33 -4.36 2.62
CA LEU A 23 6.45 -5.47 2.21
C LEU A 23 5.65 -6.09 3.37
N LYS A 24 6.23 -6.19 4.56
CA LYS A 24 5.54 -6.73 5.75
C LYS A 24 4.35 -5.86 6.14
N GLN A 25 4.55 -4.54 6.18
CA GLN A 25 3.48 -3.57 6.48
C GLN A 25 2.43 -3.54 5.37
N VAL A 26 2.85 -3.64 4.11
CA VAL A 26 1.92 -3.75 2.98
C VAL A 26 1.06 -5.01 3.08
N ALA A 27 1.65 -6.16 3.42
CA ALA A 27 0.91 -7.40 3.62
C ALA A 27 -0.19 -7.24 4.68
N GLN A 28 0.11 -6.55 5.79
CA GLN A 28 -0.88 -6.24 6.83
C GLN A 28 -2.01 -5.34 6.29
N GLU A 29 -1.68 -4.29 5.55
CA GLU A 29 -2.69 -3.36 5.00
C GLU A 29 -3.57 -3.98 3.91
N PHE A 30 -3.01 -4.92 3.15
CA PHE A 30 -3.71 -5.61 2.07
C PHE A 30 -4.44 -6.87 2.55
N GLY A 31 -4.23 -7.29 3.81
CA GLY A 31 -4.78 -8.53 4.36
C GLY A 31 -4.13 -9.79 3.78
N CYS A 32 -2.89 -9.69 3.30
CA CYS A 32 -2.15 -10.80 2.72
C CYS A 32 -1.52 -11.68 3.80
N LYS A 33 -1.45 -12.99 3.55
CA LYS A 33 -0.85 -13.97 4.46
C LYS A 33 0.66 -13.80 4.66
N ASP A 34 1.37 -13.35 3.63
CA ASP A 34 2.82 -13.22 3.60
C ASP A 34 3.26 -12.11 2.62
N GLU A 35 4.53 -11.71 2.75
CA GLU A 35 5.16 -10.67 1.93
C GLU A 35 5.20 -11.04 0.44
N ARG A 36 5.29 -12.33 0.11
CA ARG A 36 5.32 -12.81 -1.28
C ARG A 36 3.97 -12.59 -1.96
N THR A 37 2.88 -12.83 -1.24
CA THR A 37 1.51 -12.60 -1.71
C THR A 37 1.27 -11.10 -1.86
N ALA A 38 1.71 -10.29 -0.90
CA ALA A 38 1.64 -8.83 -1.00
C ALA A 38 2.42 -8.31 -2.22
N LYS A 39 3.62 -8.82 -2.48
CA LYS A 39 4.40 -8.43 -3.66
C LYS A 39 3.67 -8.73 -4.97
N LYS A 40 3.07 -9.91 -5.09
CA LYS A 40 2.27 -10.27 -6.29
C LYS A 40 1.08 -9.36 -6.49
N GLU A 41 0.37 -9.01 -5.41
CA GLU A 41 -0.75 -8.07 -5.47
C GLU A 41 -0.29 -6.68 -5.92
N LEU A 42 0.86 -6.20 -5.43
CA LEU A 42 1.43 -4.92 -5.86
C LEU A 42 1.81 -4.93 -7.34
N GLU A 43 2.40 -6.02 -7.83
CA GLU A 43 2.69 -6.22 -9.25
C GLU A 43 1.41 -6.22 -10.10
N ALA A 44 0.37 -6.94 -9.67
CA ALA A 44 -0.92 -6.98 -10.35
C ALA A 44 -1.62 -5.61 -10.40
N LEU A 45 -1.41 -4.78 -9.39
CA LEU A 45 -1.95 -3.41 -9.32
C LEU A 45 -0.99 -2.37 -9.93
N ALA A 46 0.12 -2.79 -10.53
CA ALA A 46 1.17 -1.94 -11.08
C ALA A 46 1.68 -0.86 -10.09
N VAL A 47 1.75 -1.20 -8.80
CA VAL A 47 2.26 -0.30 -7.76
C VAL A 47 3.79 -0.37 -7.72
N PRO A 48 4.50 0.73 -8.04
CA PRO A 48 5.95 0.74 -8.03
C PRO A 48 6.53 0.69 -6.61
N GLY A 49 7.61 -0.07 -6.45
CA GLY A 49 8.46 -0.02 -5.27
C GLY A 49 9.60 0.99 -5.46
N ILE A 50 9.90 1.76 -4.42
CA ILE A 50 10.98 2.74 -4.38
C ILE A 50 12.17 2.15 -3.62
N SER A 51 13.33 2.10 -4.27
CA SER A 51 14.58 1.69 -3.63
C SER A 51 15.11 2.78 -2.71
N VAL A 52 15.19 2.48 -1.41
CA VAL A 52 15.76 3.34 -0.38
C VAL A 52 16.95 2.62 0.24
N GLY A 53 18.14 2.92 -0.27
CA GLY A 53 19.36 2.18 0.07
C GLY A 53 19.25 0.71 -0.36
N ARG A 54 19.36 -0.21 0.61
CA ARG A 54 19.25 -1.67 0.37
C ARG A 54 17.82 -2.21 0.45
N ARG A 55 16.83 -1.37 0.75
CA ARG A 55 15.43 -1.77 0.96
C ARG A 55 14.54 -1.25 -0.15
N VAL A 56 13.44 -1.95 -0.40
CA VAL A 56 12.36 -1.47 -1.27
C VAL A 56 11.17 -1.10 -0.38
N LEU A 57 10.68 0.13 -0.51
CA LEU A 57 9.53 0.65 0.20
C LEU A 57 8.45 1.12 -0.78
N TYR A 58 7.23 1.26 -0.29
CA TYR A 58 6.05 1.59 -1.08
C TYR A 58 5.36 2.79 -0.46
N GLU A 59 5.07 3.80 -1.27
CA GLU A 59 4.44 5.03 -0.77
C GLU A 59 3.00 4.79 -0.34
N VAL A 60 2.65 5.27 0.85
CA VAL A 60 1.28 5.17 1.39
C VAL A 60 0.25 5.80 0.46
N ASP A 61 0.60 6.90 -0.22
CA ASP A 61 -0.32 7.58 -1.15
C ASP A 61 -0.69 6.69 -2.34
N VAL A 62 0.31 6.01 -2.92
CA VAL A 62 0.13 5.10 -4.06
C VAL A 62 -0.64 3.86 -3.61
N LEU A 63 -0.29 3.28 -2.46
CA LEU A 63 -1.00 2.14 -1.89
C LEU A 63 -2.47 2.47 -1.59
N ALA A 64 -2.75 3.64 -1.02
CA ALA A 64 -4.11 4.08 -0.72
C ALA A 64 -4.95 4.24 -2.01
N LYS A 65 -4.37 4.84 -3.07
CA LYS A 65 -5.02 4.94 -4.39
C LYS A 65 -5.33 3.57 -4.96
N ALA A 66 -4.38 2.64 -4.92
CA ALA A 66 -4.56 1.28 -5.43
C ALA A 66 -5.65 0.51 -4.67
N LEU A 67 -5.67 0.60 -3.33
CA LEU A 67 -6.69 -0.05 -2.49
C LEU A 67 -8.09 0.51 -2.71
N VAL A 68 -8.21 1.83 -2.87
CA VAL A 68 -9.50 2.49 -3.14
C VAL A 68 -9.99 2.16 -4.55
N ALA A 69 -9.11 2.19 -5.55
CA ALA A 69 -9.43 1.78 -6.91
C ALA A 69 -9.94 0.33 -6.96
N ARG A 70 -9.28 -0.58 -6.24
CA ARG A 70 -9.70 -1.98 -6.11
C ARG A 70 -11.10 -2.12 -5.50
N ARG A 71 -11.48 -1.28 -4.54
CA ARG A 71 -12.81 -1.29 -3.91
C ARG A 71 -13.91 -0.68 -4.78
N GLY A 72 -13.60 0.30 -5.62
CA GLY A 72 -14.56 0.97 -6.50
C GLY A 72 -14.90 0.22 -7.79
N MET A 73 -14.28 -0.94 -8.03
CA MET A 73 -14.57 -1.83 -9.16
C MET A 73 -15.61 -2.92 -8.84
N ASN A 74 -16.28 -2.82 -7.68
CA ASN A 74 -17.37 -3.71 -7.26
C ASN A 74 -18.71 -2.98 -7.32
#